data_AF-A0A928LBB4-F1
#
_entry.id   AF-A0A928LBB4-F1
#
_cell.length_a   1.000
_cell.length_b   1.000
_cell.length_c   1.000
_cell.angle_alpha   90.00
_cell.angle_beta   90.00
_cell.angle_gamma   90.00
#
_symmetry.space_group_name_H-M   'P 1'
#
loop_
_entity.id
_entity.type
_entity.pdbx_description
1 polymer ?
#
loop_
_entity_poly.entity_id
_entity_poly.type
_entity_poly.pdbx_seq_one_letter_code
_entity_poly.pdbx_strand_id
1 'polypeptide(L)'
;MKNFFANIWTKRAVSVLSAFYTYMLCFLCYCSLYYSIEIKSNAGVCLLSTGISLIALVAMLYSRKQIITRICSFVMLPALLPVILFYFGEWFLIIPLLVTAIIIFLLSGAGEATKTAFGTVFLLLYIFGSLGYFLATSLFATVSENEQVASSVSPSGIYRCYVINTKDSSNGSTAIYIEPNNADKNYKYMNFHIKNMERIVKLERPLIDPAKSPIELTWKSQTRQEITSELNTLSDNIIVHLSEKQLKTLGYTYNEKLMLCNLTAYQYNDLGRPIGSEIALDELNAEQLALFKLAKDAKGYYVPNPDPALLKKLDKKSGPVYINEMNKAWQAEYNVEKDDSVLLSTLTDANLAALGVPDAGDVLYFNGKICFRYYVAILENYFDLDNKSIKIF
;
A
#
# COMPACT_ATOMS: atom_id res chain seq x y z
N MET A 1 -13.19 -50.61 -4.29
CA MET A 1 -13.30 -49.17 -4.64
C MET A 1 -14.56 -48.48 -4.11
N LYS A 2 -15.78 -49.03 -4.24
CA LYS A 2 -17.02 -48.38 -3.75
C LYS A 2 -17.00 -48.01 -2.24
N ASN A 3 -16.48 -48.88 -1.38
CA ASN A 3 -16.41 -48.61 0.08
C ASN A 3 -15.44 -47.47 0.44
N PHE A 4 -14.37 -47.28 -0.34
CA PHE A 4 -13.41 -46.19 -0.14
C PHE A 4 -14.04 -44.82 -0.46
N PHE A 5 -14.77 -44.72 -1.56
CA PHE A 5 -15.47 -43.49 -1.96
C PHE A 5 -16.78 -43.25 -1.20
N ALA A 6 -17.34 -44.26 -0.52
CA ALA A 6 -18.51 -44.08 0.34
C ALA A 6 -18.13 -43.51 1.72
N ASN A 7 -16.88 -43.74 2.16
CA ASN A 7 -16.38 -43.36 3.48
C ASN A 7 -16.53 -41.85 3.76
N ILE A 8 -16.95 -41.50 4.97
CA ILE A 8 -17.12 -40.11 5.40
C ILE A 8 -15.78 -39.39 5.55
N TRP A 9 -14.73 -40.11 5.94
CA TRP A 9 -13.38 -39.58 6.13
C TRP A 9 -12.72 -39.21 4.80
N THR A 10 -12.93 -40.01 3.75
CA THR A 10 -12.43 -39.69 2.40
C THR A 10 -13.15 -38.46 1.84
N LYS A 11 -14.46 -38.32 2.05
CA LYS A 11 -15.21 -37.10 1.66
C LYS A 11 -14.75 -35.85 2.42
N ARG A 12 -14.40 -35.98 3.70
CA ARG A 12 -13.83 -34.88 4.49
C ARG A 12 -12.44 -34.50 4.00
N ALA A 13 -11.57 -35.47 3.72
CA ALA A 13 -10.26 -35.21 3.15
C ALA A 13 -10.36 -34.49 1.79
N VAL A 14 -11.25 -34.94 0.89
CA VAL A 14 -11.47 -34.28 -0.40
C VAL A 14 -12.07 -32.87 -0.24
N SER A 15 -12.86 -32.61 0.82
CA SER A 15 -13.36 -31.26 1.08
C SER A 15 -12.26 -30.25 1.46
N VAL A 16 -11.10 -30.71 1.94
CA VAL A 16 -9.93 -29.84 2.16
C VAL A 16 -9.36 -29.34 0.83
N LEU A 17 -9.43 -30.16 -0.23
CA LEU A 17 -9.05 -29.71 -1.58
C LEU A 17 -9.96 -28.60 -2.09
N SER A 18 -11.25 -28.61 -1.68
CA SER A 18 -12.16 -27.49 -1.96
C SER A 18 -11.69 -26.21 -1.27
N ALA A 19 -11.30 -26.29 0.01
CA ALA A 19 -10.77 -25.15 0.74
C ALA A 19 -9.47 -24.61 0.13
N PHE A 20 -8.59 -25.49 -0.34
CA PHE A 20 -7.37 -25.11 -1.05
C PHE A 20 -7.68 -24.33 -2.34
N TYR A 21 -8.61 -24.81 -3.17
CA TYR A 21 -9.01 -24.06 -4.38
C TYR A 21 -9.67 -22.72 -4.06
N THR A 22 -10.54 -22.66 -3.04
CA THR A 22 -11.12 -21.39 -2.57
C THR A 22 -10.03 -20.43 -2.09
N TYR A 23 -9.04 -20.93 -1.36
CA TYR A 23 -7.87 -20.15 -0.96
C TYR A 23 -7.11 -19.60 -2.17
N MET A 24 -6.89 -20.40 -3.22
CA MET A 24 -6.28 -19.92 -4.47
C MET A 24 -7.09 -18.80 -5.12
N LEU A 25 -8.43 -18.89 -5.11
CA LEU A 25 -9.30 -17.82 -5.62
C LEU A 25 -9.26 -16.56 -4.76
N CYS A 26 -9.26 -16.69 -3.44
CA CYS A 26 -9.08 -15.55 -2.54
C CYS A 26 -7.69 -14.92 -2.69
N PHE A 27 -6.66 -15.72 -2.93
CA PHE A 27 -5.33 -15.24 -3.25
C PHE A 27 -5.30 -14.52 -4.59
N LEU A 28 -6.01 -15.02 -5.61
CA LEU A 28 -6.16 -14.32 -6.89
C LEU A 28 -6.93 -13.01 -6.74
N CYS A 29 -7.96 -12.98 -5.90
CA CYS A 29 -8.68 -11.75 -5.52
C CYS A 29 -7.72 -10.72 -4.90
N TYR A 30 -6.90 -11.14 -3.93
CA TYR A 30 -5.84 -10.30 -3.37
C TYR A 30 -4.89 -9.80 -4.45
N CYS A 31 -4.37 -10.70 -5.31
CA CYS A 31 -3.50 -10.31 -6.41
C CYS A 31 -4.17 -9.31 -7.35
N SER A 32 -5.47 -9.45 -7.62
CA SER A 32 -6.20 -8.53 -8.50
C SER A 32 -6.31 -7.10 -7.95
N LEU A 33 -6.34 -6.96 -6.62
CA LEU A 33 -6.42 -5.67 -5.92
C LEU A 33 -5.07 -4.95 -5.90
N TYR A 34 -3.99 -5.68 -5.60
CA TYR A 34 -2.68 -5.08 -5.31
C TYR A 34 -1.66 -5.19 -6.45
N TYR A 35 -1.88 -6.08 -7.41
CA TYR A 35 -1.01 -6.26 -8.56
C TYR A 35 -1.81 -6.06 -9.85
N SER A 36 -1.13 -5.63 -10.92
CA SER A 36 -1.54 -5.73 -12.32
C SER A 36 -1.07 -7.07 -12.85
N ILE A 37 -1.94 -7.83 -13.53
CA ILE A 37 -1.66 -9.18 -14.02
C ILE A 37 -1.48 -9.06 -15.51
N GLU A 38 -0.27 -9.34 -15.99
CA GLU A 38 0.03 -9.43 -17.41
C GLU A 38 0.12 -10.88 -17.84
N ILE A 39 -0.66 -11.25 -18.86
CA ILE A 39 -0.71 -12.61 -19.39
C ILE A 39 0.32 -12.74 -20.52
N LYS A 40 1.34 -13.59 -20.32
CA LYS A 40 2.35 -13.87 -21.36
C LYS A 40 1.81 -14.78 -22.47
N SER A 41 0.87 -15.66 -22.13
CA SER A 41 0.33 -16.65 -23.05
C SER A 41 -1.12 -16.96 -22.72
N ASN A 42 -2.04 -16.45 -23.53
CA ASN A 42 -3.47 -16.64 -23.37
C ASN A 42 -3.85 -18.13 -23.38
N ALA A 43 -3.25 -18.91 -24.30
CA ALA A 43 -3.47 -20.35 -24.38
C ALA A 43 -2.96 -21.09 -23.13
N GLY A 44 -1.76 -20.75 -22.64
CA GLY A 44 -1.19 -21.37 -21.44
C GLY A 44 -2.02 -21.12 -20.19
N VAL A 45 -2.47 -19.87 -19.98
CA VAL A 45 -3.32 -19.51 -18.85
C VAL A 45 -4.69 -20.19 -18.94
N CYS A 46 -5.32 -20.21 -20.12
CA CYS A 46 -6.61 -20.87 -20.33
C CYS A 46 -6.56 -22.37 -20.02
N LEU A 47 -5.53 -23.07 -20.51
CA LEU A 47 -5.36 -24.51 -20.26
C LEU A 47 -5.11 -24.79 -18.78
N LEU A 48 -4.27 -23.98 -18.13
CA LEU A 48 -3.95 -24.13 -16.71
C LEU A 48 -5.18 -23.83 -15.83
N SER A 49 -5.87 -22.71 -16.07
CA SER A 49 -7.05 -22.31 -15.30
C SER A 49 -8.18 -23.32 -15.47
N THR A 50 -8.42 -23.81 -16.69
CA THR A 50 -9.43 -24.84 -16.97
C THR A 50 -9.07 -26.18 -16.33
N GLY A 51 -7.82 -26.63 -16.45
CA GLY A 51 -7.37 -27.90 -15.87
C GLY A 51 -7.51 -27.93 -14.35
N ILE A 52 -7.02 -26.90 -13.65
CA ILE A 52 -7.13 -26.79 -12.20
C ILE A 52 -8.61 -26.70 -11.78
N SER A 53 -9.40 -25.90 -12.49
CA SER A 53 -10.81 -25.70 -12.16
C SER A 53 -11.66 -26.95 -12.37
N LEU A 54 -11.37 -27.76 -13.40
CA LEU A 54 -12.07 -29.03 -13.64
C LEU A 54 -11.76 -30.05 -12.55
N ILE A 55 -10.48 -30.19 -12.17
CA ILE A 55 -10.07 -31.07 -11.06
C ILE A 55 -10.76 -30.64 -9.75
N ALA A 56 -10.74 -29.34 -9.46
CA ALA A 56 -11.41 -28.78 -8.29
C ALA A 56 -12.92 -29.02 -8.33
N LEU A 57 -13.56 -28.81 -9.49
CA LEU A 57 -15.00 -29.01 -9.66
C LEU A 57 -15.40 -30.47 -9.38
N VAL A 58 -14.67 -31.44 -9.93
CA VAL A 58 -14.93 -32.88 -9.69
C VAL A 58 -14.80 -33.20 -8.20
N ALA A 59 -13.75 -32.70 -7.54
CA ALA A 59 -13.54 -32.88 -6.11
C ALA A 59 -14.68 -32.26 -5.28
N MET A 60 -15.10 -31.04 -5.62
CA MET A 60 -16.16 -30.32 -4.93
C MET A 60 -17.53 -30.96 -5.14
N LEU A 61 -17.83 -31.48 -6.33
CA LEU A 61 -19.08 -32.21 -6.59
C LEU A 61 -19.15 -33.50 -5.76
N TYR A 62 -18.01 -34.19 -5.61
CA TYR A 62 -17.92 -35.37 -4.75
C TYR A 62 -18.12 -35.03 -3.26
N SER A 63 -17.56 -33.92 -2.77
CA SER A 63 -17.69 -33.48 -1.38
C SER A 63 -18.84 -32.50 -1.12
N ARG A 64 -19.76 -32.27 -2.07
CA ARG A 64 -20.80 -31.22 -2.05
C ARG A 64 -21.70 -31.14 -0.81
N LYS A 65 -21.82 -32.24 -0.06
CA LYS A 65 -22.62 -32.32 1.18
C LYS A 65 -21.82 -31.94 2.45
N GLN A 66 -20.49 -31.87 2.36
CA GLN A 66 -19.63 -31.48 3.47
C GLN A 66 -19.76 -29.98 3.75
N ILE A 67 -19.70 -29.60 5.02
CA ILE A 67 -19.86 -28.21 5.47
C ILE A 67 -18.79 -27.31 4.84
N ILE A 68 -17.53 -27.77 4.78
CA ILE A 68 -16.41 -27.03 4.19
C ILE A 68 -16.71 -26.66 2.74
N THR A 69 -17.05 -27.65 1.89
CA THR A 69 -17.35 -27.41 0.47
C THR A 69 -18.57 -26.51 0.28
N ARG A 70 -19.57 -26.59 1.16
CA ARG A 70 -20.71 -25.65 1.14
C ARG A 70 -20.25 -24.22 1.38
N ILE A 71 -19.50 -23.97 2.45
CA ILE A 71 -18.98 -22.62 2.76
C ILE A 71 -18.11 -22.10 1.62
N CYS A 72 -17.17 -22.91 1.13
CA CYS A 72 -16.36 -22.59 -0.04
C CYS A 72 -17.20 -22.13 -1.24
N SER A 73 -18.30 -22.82 -1.54
CA SER A 73 -19.18 -22.46 -2.67
C SER A 73 -19.81 -21.07 -2.56
N PHE A 74 -20.05 -20.58 -1.34
CA PHE A 74 -20.54 -19.22 -1.11
C PHE A 74 -19.43 -18.17 -1.11
N VAL A 75 -18.21 -18.51 -0.69
CA VAL A 75 -17.08 -17.57 -0.61
C VAL A 75 -16.46 -17.28 -1.98
N MET A 76 -16.47 -18.24 -2.90
CA MET A 76 -15.82 -18.09 -4.21
C MET A 76 -16.45 -17.01 -5.10
N LEU A 77 -17.78 -16.86 -5.09
CA LEU A 77 -18.47 -15.87 -5.90
C LEU A 77 -18.11 -14.42 -5.52
N PRO A 78 -18.22 -13.96 -4.25
CA PRO A 78 -17.79 -12.61 -3.89
C PRO A 78 -16.28 -12.42 -4.07
N ALA A 79 -15.46 -13.45 -3.88
CA ALA A 79 -14.02 -13.36 -4.12
C ALA A 79 -13.66 -13.15 -5.60
N LEU A 80 -14.48 -13.62 -6.54
CA LEU A 80 -14.25 -13.44 -7.98
C LEU A 80 -14.65 -12.05 -8.49
N LEU A 81 -15.44 -11.28 -7.73
CA LEU A 81 -15.91 -9.97 -8.17
C LEU A 81 -14.75 -9.01 -8.50
N PRO A 82 -13.75 -8.77 -7.62
CA PRO A 82 -12.63 -7.86 -7.95
C PRO A 82 -11.81 -8.35 -9.14
N VAL A 83 -11.63 -9.67 -9.29
CA VAL A 83 -10.94 -10.27 -10.43
C VAL A 83 -11.66 -9.93 -11.73
N ILE A 84 -12.98 -10.03 -11.76
CA ILE A 84 -13.80 -9.74 -12.94
C ILE A 84 -13.80 -8.25 -13.28
N LEU A 85 -13.88 -7.38 -12.27
CA LEU A 85 -13.91 -5.93 -12.49
C LEU A 85 -12.57 -5.39 -13.00
N PHE A 86 -11.45 -5.77 -12.38
CA PHE A 86 -10.14 -5.24 -12.74
C PHE A 86 -9.52 -5.88 -13.99
N TYR A 87 -9.92 -7.10 -14.34
CA TYR A 87 -9.40 -7.84 -15.51
C TYR A 87 -10.48 -8.08 -16.55
N PHE A 88 -11.47 -7.19 -16.62
CA PHE A 88 -12.50 -7.23 -17.64
C PHE A 88 -11.86 -7.20 -19.04
N GLY A 89 -12.10 -8.25 -19.82
CA GLY A 89 -11.43 -8.47 -21.12
C GLY A 89 -10.51 -9.69 -21.15
N GLU A 90 -9.95 -10.09 -20.00
CA GLU A 90 -9.11 -11.29 -19.87
C GLU A 90 -9.95 -12.55 -19.62
N TRP A 91 -10.85 -12.83 -20.56
CA TRP A 91 -11.85 -13.89 -20.48
C TRP A 91 -11.26 -15.30 -20.27
N PHE A 92 -10.04 -15.53 -20.76
CA PHE A 92 -9.32 -16.79 -20.64
C PHE A 92 -8.99 -17.16 -19.18
N LEU A 93 -8.79 -16.16 -18.32
CA LEU A 93 -8.61 -16.36 -16.88
C LEU A 93 -9.97 -16.47 -16.18
N ILE A 94 -10.91 -15.58 -16.53
CA ILE A 94 -12.17 -15.39 -15.80
C ILE A 94 -13.14 -16.56 -16.00
N ILE A 95 -13.38 -16.98 -17.25
CA ILE A 95 -14.47 -17.91 -17.59
C ILE A 95 -14.36 -19.24 -16.82
N PRO A 96 -13.21 -19.94 -16.81
CA PRO A 96 -13.12 -21.24 -16.14
C PRO A 96 -13.38 -21.17 -14.62
N LEU A 97 -12.93 -20.08 -13.99
CA LEU A 97 -13.10 -19.85 -12.55
C LEU A 97 -14.57 -19.53 -12.21
N LEU A 98 -15.18 -18.63 -12.99
CA LEU A 98 -16.57 -18.21 -12.79
C LEU A 98 -17.55 -19.36 -13.02
N VAL A 99 -17.39 -20.12 -14.11
CA VAL A 99 -18.23 -21.28 -14.41
C VAL A 99 -18.15 -22.30 -13.28
N THR A 100 -16.94 -22.57 -12.77
CA THR A 100 -16.74 -23.49 -11.65
C THR A 100 -17.46 -23.01 -10.38
N ALA A 101 -17.33 -21.73 -10.03
CA ALA A 101 -17.99 -21.14 -8.87
C ALA A 101 -19.53 -21.17 -8.99
N ILE A 102 -20.08 -20.90 -10.18
CA ILE A 102 -21.53 -20.97 -10.41
C ILE A 102 -22.03 -22.41 -10.30
N ILE A 103 -21.37 -23.37 -10.97
CA ILE A 103 -21.81 -24.78 -10.96
C ILE A 103 -21.81 -25.31 -9.53
N ILE A 104 -20.73 -25.09 -8.78
CA ILE A 104 -20.65 -25.62 -7.41
C ILE A 104 -21.62 -24.91 -6.45
N PHE A 105 -21.87 -23.61 -6.63
CA PHE A 105 -22.87 -22.89 -5.85
C PHE A 105 -24.27 -23.50 -6.04
N LEU A 106 -24.70 -23.68 -7.31
CA LEU A 106 -26.01 -24.23 -7.65
C LEU A 106 -26.17 -25.70 -7.22
N LEU A 107 -25.13 -26.50 -7.43
CA LEU A 107 -25.11 -27.93 -7.13
C LEU A 107 -24.63 -28.25 -5.70
N SER A 108 -24.35 -27.23 -4.88
CA SER A 108 -23.96 -27.40 -3.49
C SER A 108 -25.07 -28.09 -2.70
N GLY A 109 -24.70 -28.83 -1.66
CA GLY A 109 -25.67 -29.47 -0.79
C GLY A 109 -26.39 -28.50 0.17
N ALA A 110 -26.34 -27.19 -0.07
CA ALA A 110 -27.04 -26.19 0.73
C ALA A 110 -28.55 -26.19 0.43
N GLY A 111 -29.36 -25.68 1.36
CA GLY A 111 -30.81 -25.59 1.18
C GLY A 111 -31.18 -24.67 0.02
N GLU A 112 -32.25 -25.01 -0.72
CA GLU A 112 -32.69 -24.21 -1.88
C GLU A 112 -32.98 -22.75 -1.50
N ALA A 113 -33.67 -22.52 -0.39
CA ALA A 113 -33.93 -21.16 0.10
C ALA A 113 -32.64 -20.34 0.33
N THR A 114 -31.59 -20.96 0.86
CA THR A 114 -30.29 -20.31 1.08
C THR A 114 -29.61 -19.97 -0.25
N LYS A 115 -29.61 -20.90 -1.21
CA LYS A 115 -29.04 -20.67 -2.54
C LYS A 115 -29.80 -19.57 -3.29
N THR A 116 -31.12 -19.53 -3.20
CA THR A 116 -31.91 -18.44 -3.79
C THR A 116 -31.57 -17.10 -3.16
N ALA A 117 -31.57 -17.01 -1.83
CA ALA A 117 -31.28 -15.75 -1.12
C ALA A 117 -29.87 -15.22 -1.44
N PHE A 118 -28.83 -16.04 -1.28
CA PHE A 118 -27.46 -15.63 -1.61
C PHE A 118 -27.27 -15.41 -3.10
N GLY A 119 -27.96 -16.16 -3.97
CA GLY A 119 -27.90 -15.98 -5.41
C GLY A 119 -28.41 -14.60 -5.82
N THR A 120 -29.52 -14.14 -5.23
CA THR A 120 -30.01 -12.76 -5.44
C THR A 120 -29.02 -11.72 -4.91
N VAL A 121 -28.45 -11.92 -3.73
CA VAL A 121 -27.43 -11.01 -3.16
C VAL A 121 -26.20 -10.93 -4.06
N PHE A 122 -25.68 -12.05 -4.53
CA PHE A 122 -24.52 -12.08 -5.43
C PHE A 122 -24.85 -11.42 -6.77
N LEU A 123 -26.02 -11.69 -7.35
CA LEU A 123 -26.44 -11.04 -8.59
C LEU A 123 -26.47 -9.51 -8.44
N LEU A 124 -27.08 -9.00 -7.37
CA LEU A 124 -27.11 -7.56 -7.08
C LEU A 124 -25.71 -6.99 -6.85
N LEU A 125 -24.86 -7.70 -6.11
CA LEU A 125 -23.46 -7.31 -5.87
C LEU A 125 -22.69 -7.16 -7.20
N TYR A 126 -22.88 -8.09 -8.13
CA TYR A 126 -22.24 -8.04 -9.44
C TYR A 126 -22.77 -6.90 -10.32
N ILE A 127 -24.09 -6.67 -10.33
CA ILE A 127 -24.71 -5.58 -11.09
C ILE A 127 -24.24 -4.23 -10.55
N PHE A 128 -24.41 -3.97 -9.25
CA PHE A 128 -24.02 -2.69 -8.63
C PHE A 128 -22.50 -2.50 -8.62
N GLY A 129 -21.73 -3.56 -8.39
CA GLY A 129 -20.27 -3.52 -8.43
C GLY A 129 -19.75 -3.16 -9.82
N SER A 130 -20.31 -3.77 -10.87
CA SER A 130 -19.94 -3.45 -12.25
C SER A 130 -20.35 -2.03 -12.62
N LEU A 131 -21.60 -1.64 -12.33
CA LEU A 131 -22.08 -0.29 -12.60
C LEU A 131 -21.24 0.78 -11.88
N GLY A 132 -20.97 0.58 -10.59
CA GLY A 132 -20.15 1.50 -9.80
C GLY A 132 -18.72 1.61 -10.34
N TYR A 133 -18.11 0.48 -10.72
CA TYR A 133 -16.78 0.45 -11.31
C TYR A 133 -16.75 1.20 -12.66
N PHE A 134 -17.68 0.93 -13.57
CA PHE A 134 -17.74 1.61 -14.87
C PHE A 134 -18.05 3.10 -14.75
N LEU A 135 -18.92 3.50 -13.83
CA LEU A 135 -19.18 4.92 -13.57
C LEU A 135 -17.93 5.60 -13.01
N ALA A 136 -17.24 4.98 -12.05
CA ALA A 136 -16.02 5.54 -11.48
C ALA A 136 -14.92 5.67 -12.53
N THR A 137 -14.67 4.63 -13.33
CA THR A 137 -13.63 4.69 -14.37
C THR A 137 -13.99 5.63 -15.51
N SER A 138 -15.25 5.70 -15.93
CA SER A 138 -15.69 6.60 -17.00
C SER A 138 -15.71 8.09 -16.57
N LEU A 139 -16.13 8.38 -15.34
CA LEU A 139 -16.26 9.77 -14.86
C LEU A 139 -14.95 10.36 -14.34
N PHE A 140 -14.07 9.54 -13.74
CA PHE A 140 -12.85 10.02 -13.10
C PHE A 140 -11.56 9.69 -13.87
N ALA A 141 -11.59 8.83 -14.89
CA ALA A 141 -10.43 8.68 -15.76
C ALA A 141 -10.36 9.86 -16.74
N THR A 142 -9.38 10.73 -16.55
CA THR A 142 -9.06 11.76 -17.52
C THR A 142 -8.53 11.09 -18.79
N VAL A 143 -9.11 11.43 -19.94
CA VAL A 143 -8.56 11.04 -21.25
C VAL A 143 -7.26 11.81 -21.42
N SER A 144 -6.17 11.22 -20.96
CA SER A 144 -4.81 11.71 -21.15
C SER A 144 -4.09 10.72 -22.05
N GLU A 145 -3.63 11.18 -23.21
CA GLU A 145 -2.75 10.39 -24.05
C GLU A 145 -1.37 10.40 -23.39
N ASN A 146 -1.07 9.30 -22.69
CA ASN A 146 0.23 9.04 -22.09
C ASN A 146 1.05 8.22 -23.08
N GLU A 147 2.15 8.80 -23.56
CA GLU A 147 3.10 8.14 -24.43
C GLU A 147 4.38 7.85 -23.63
N GLN A 148 4.72 6.58 -23.48
CA GLN A 148 5.99 6.19 -22.86
C GLN A 148 7.11 6.41 -23.89
N VAL A 149 7.97 7.37 -23.62
CA VAL A 149 9.04 7.79 -24.53
C VAL A 149 10.34 7.03 -24.27
N ALA A 150 10.64 6.75 -23.00
CA ALA A 150 11.84 6.05 -22.61
C ALA A 150 11.60 5.23 -21.34
N SER A 151 12.34 4.13 -21.21
CA SER A 151 12.40 3.34 -19.98
C SER A 151 13.80 2.81 -19.74
N SER A 152 14.17 2.68 -18.48
CA SER A 152 15.47 2.12 -18.09
C SER A 152 15.34 1.43 -16.75
N VAL A 153 16.20 0.44 -16.51
CA VAL A 153 16.27 -0.31 -15.25
C VAL A 153 17.60 0.03 -14.59
N SER A 154 17.56 0.25 -13.27
CA SER A 154 18.75 0.52 -12.48
C SER A 154 19.79 -0.61 -12.59
N PRO A 155 21.09 -0.32 -12.48
CA PRO A 155 22.16 -1.32 -12.48
C PRO A 155 22.00 -2.42 -11.44
N SER A 156 21.48 -2.07 -10.25
CA SER A 156 21.17 -3.06 -9.20
C SER A 156 19.96 -3.94 -9.51
N GLY A 157 19.13 -3.56 -10.48
CA GLY A 157 17.85 -4.20 -10.77
C GLY A 157 16.74 -3.91 -9.75
N ILE A 158 17.00 -3.06 -8.75
CA ILE A 158 16.03 -2.75 -7.67
C ILE A 158 14.95 -1.79 -8.16
N TYR A 159 15.32 -0.79 -8.97
CA TYR A 159 14.42 0.24 -9.49
C TYR A 159 14.29 0.17 -11.01
N ARG A 160 13.14 0.63 -11.52
CA ARG A 160 12.93 0.93 -12.94
C ARG A 160 12.29 2.30 -13.07
N CYS A 161 12.59 2.97 -14.18
CA CYS A 161 12.07 4.29 -14.47
C CYS A 161 11.41 4.35 -15.83
N TYR A 162 10.39 5.20 -15.93
CA TYR A 162 9.63 5.47 -17.13
C TYR A 162 9.56 6.97 -17.35
N VAL A 163 9.75 7.40 -18.58
CA VAL A 163 9.51 8.78 -19.00
C VAL A 163 8.23 8.78 -19.81
N ILE A 164 7.22 9.45 -19.28
CA ILE A 164 5.89 9.52 -19.88
C ILE A 164 5.63 10.96 -20.28
N ASN A 165 5.31 11.12 -21.56
CA ASN A 165 4.80 12.37 -22.10
C ASN A 165 3.27 12.33 -22.05
N THR A 166 2.70 13.28 -21.33
CA THR A 166 1.25 13.46 -21.26
C THR A 166 0.87 14.66 -22.12
N LYS A 167 0.01 14.44 -23.12
CA LYS A 167 -0.59 15.54 -23.89
C LYS A 167 -1.86 16.00 -23.17
N ASP A 168 -1.87 17.26 -22.74
CA ASP A 168 -3.01 17.92 -22.11
C ASP A 168 -3.34 19.24 -22.82
N SER A 169 -4.44 19.88 -22.43
CA SER A 169 -4.87 21.19 -22.97
C SER A 169 -3.93 22.35 -22.61
N SER A 170 -2.86 22.10 -21.85
CA SER A 170 -1.93 23.09 -21.29
C SER A 170 -0.49 22.88 -21.79
N ASN A 171 -0.34 22.53 -23.08
CA ASN A 171 0.94 22.25 -23.76
C ASN A 171 1.67 20.97 -23.31
N GLY A 172 0.99 20.10 -22.55
CA GLY A 172 1.51 18.81 -22.11
C GLY A 172 2.63 18.89 -21.07
N SER A 173 3.03 17.72 -20.58
CA SER A 173 4.12 17.59 -19.61
C SER A 173 4.93 16.32 -19.81
N THR A 174 6.21 16.38 -19.44
CA THR A 174 7.09 15.21 -19.38
C THR A 174 7.34 14.86 -17.91
N ALA A 175 6.88 13.69 -17.51
CA ALA A 175 7.02 13.19 -16.15
C ALA A 175 7.93 11.96 -16.12
N ILE A 176 8.82 11.93 -15.12
CA ILE A 176 9.67 10.78 -14.84
C ILE A 176 9.09 10.05 -13.66
N TYR A 177 8.70 8.81 -13.90
CA TYR A 177 8.20 7.90 -12.89
C TYR A 177 9.30 6.93 -12.49
N ILE A 178 9.35 6.60 -11.21
CA ILE A 178 10.18 5.52 -10.69
C ILE A 178 9.33 4.58 -9.86
N GLU A 179 9.65 3.30 -9.93
CA GLU A 179 9.02 2.26 -9.12
C GLU A 179 9.98 1.10 -8.84
N PRO A 180 9.72 0.31 -7.78
CA PRO A 180 10.53 -0.86 -7.46
C PRO A 180 10.31 -1.96 -8.51
N ASN A 181 11.40 -2.43 -9.09
CA ASN A 181 11.42 -3.52 -10.05
C ASN A 181 11.48 -4.90 -9.37
N ASN A 182 11.98 -4.97 -8.14
CA ASN A 182 12.13 -6.21 -7.38
C ASN A 182 10.84 -6.67 -6.67
N ALA A 183 9.82 -5.82 -6.58
CA ALA A 183 8.55 -6.13 -5.92
C ALA A 183 7.60 -6.99 -6.78
N ASP A 184 7.92 -7.12 -8.07
CA ASP A 184 7.11 -7.85 -9.04
C ASP A 184 7.30 -9.36 -8.95
N LYS A 185 6.23 -10.11 -9.18
CA LYS A 185 6.27 -11.58 -9.17
C LYS A 185 6.14 -12.11 -10.59
N ASN A 186 7.23 -12.69 -11.09
CA ASN A 186 7.29 -13.26 -12.43
C ASN A 186 7.03 -14.77 -12.39
N TYR A 187 5.95 -15.22 -13.03
CA TYR A 187 5.68 -16.64 -13.25
C TYR A 187 5.76 -16.99 -14.74
N LYS A 188 5.73 -18.30 -15.05
CA LYS A 188 5.87 -18.84 -16.41
C LYS A 188 4.82 -18.28 -17.38
N TYR A 189 3.58 -18.12 -16.93
CA TYR A 189 2.44 -17.71 -17.77
C TYR A 189 1.87 -16.33 -17.43
N MET A 190 2.21 -15.78 -16.27
CA MET A 190 1.67 -14.52 -15.75
C MET A 190 2.78 -13.72 -15.05
N ASN A 191 2.82 -12.41 -15.28
CA ASN A 191 3.59 -11.48 -14.45
C ASN A 191 2.62 -10.70 -13.57
N PHE A 192 3.04 -10.43 -12.33
CA PHE A 192 2.30 -9.60 -11.39
C PHE A 192 3.14 -8.36 -11.10
N HIS A 193 2.70 -7.23 -11.63
CA HIS A 193 3.31 -5.91 -11.42
C HIS A 193 2.63 -5.22 -10.25
N ILE A 194 3.34 -4.72 -9.25
CA ILE A 194 2.70 -4.10 -8.09
C ILE A 194 1.99 -2.78 -8.49
N LYS A 195 0.74 -2.57 -8.03
CA LYS A 195 -0.06 -1.37 -8.35
C LYS A 195 0.27 -0.19 -7.43
N ASN A 196 0.11 1.02 -7.98
CA ASN A 196 0.19 2.28 -7.24
C ASN A 196 1.54 2.49 -6.54
N MET A 197 2.62 2.15 -7.23
CA MET A 197 4.00 2.31 -6.74
C MET A 197 4.80 3.36 -7.51
N GLU A 198 4.24 3.85 -8.60
CA GLU A 198 4.80 4.93 -9.40
C GLU A 198 4.92 6.22 -8.57
N ARG A 199 6.13 6.77 -8.54
CA ARG A 199 6.42 8.07 -7.94
C ARG A 199 6.97 9.02 -8.98
N ILE A 200 6.40 10.22 -9.07
CA ILE A 200 6.92 11.27 -9.94
C ILE A 200 8.15 11.86 -9.26
N VAL A 201 9.32 11.66 -9.85
CA VAL A 201 10.59 12.23 -9.35
C VAL A 201 10.91 13.56 -10.00
N LYS A 202 10.40 13.78 -11.21
CA LYS A 202 10.57 15.04 -11.93
C LYS A 202 9.40 15.26 -12.88
N LEU A 203 8.90 16.48 -12.89
CA LEU A 203 7.87 16.94 -13.81
C LEU A 203 8.39 18.19 -14.51
N GLU A 204 8.50 18.16 -15.83
CA GLU A 204 8.85 19.32 -16.65
C GLU A 204 7.66 19.75 -17.52
N ARG A 205 7.48 21.06 -17.61
CA ARG A 205 6.50 21.72 -18.49
C ARG A 205 7.21 22.83 -19.28
N PRO A 206 6.97 22.99 -20.60
CA PRO A 206 6.05 22.21 -21.45
C PRO A 206 6.61 20.82 -21.81
N LEU A 207 5.85 20.04 -22.59
CA LEU A 207 6.26 18.71 -23.07
C LEU A 207 7.59 18.76 -23.83
N ILE A 208 8.51 17.86 -23.47
CA ILE A 208 9.78 17.68 -24.18
C ILE A 208 9.54 16.82 -25.41
N ASP A 209 9.78 17.43 -26.58
CA ASP A 209 9.75 16.73 -27.86
C ASP A 209 11.07 15.96 -28.04
N PRO A 210 11.05 14.61 -28.04
CA PRO A 210 12.26 13.80 -28.13
C PRO A 210 13.02 14.02 -29.45
N ALA A 211 12.33 14.49 -30.50
CA ALA A 211 12.94 14.82 -31.79
C ALA A 211 13.74 16.14 -31.75
N LYS A 212 13.42 17.05 -30.83
CA LYS A 212 14.10 18.36 -30.69
C LYS A 212 15.11 18.38 -29.54
N SER A 213 14.89 17.58 -28.51
CA SER A 213 15.77 17.48 -27.35
C SER A 213 15.85 16.01 -26.93
N PRO A 214 16.95 15.31 -27.25
CA PRO A 214 17.08 13.89 -26.93
C PRO A 214 17.01 13.70 -25.42
N ILE A 215 16.20 12.74 -25.00
CA ILE A 215 16.06 12.37 -23.59
C ILE A 215 17.21 11.44 -23.21
N GLU A 216 18.09 11.90 -22.33
CA GLU A 216 19.19 11.10 -21.81
C GLU A 216 18.89 10.64 -20.38
N LEU A 217 18.72 9.33 -20.20
CA LEU A 217 18.57 8.67 -18.90
C LEU A 217 19.85 7.92 -18.57
N THR A 218 20.55 8.33 -17.52
CA THR A 218 21.74 7.61 -17.04
C THR A 218 21.61 7.24 -15.58
N TRP A 219 21.95 6.00 -15.28
CA TRP A 219 22.07 5.52 -13.90
C TRP A 219 23.54 5.49 -13.50
N LYS A 220 23.83 5.92 -12.29
CA LYS A 220 25.15 5.78 -11.68
C LYS A 220 25.01 5.21 -10.28
N SER A 221 25.98 4.39 -9.88
CA SER A 221 26.11 3.99 -8.49
C SER A 221 26.90 5.06 -7.75
N GLN A 222 26.37 5.54 -6.62
CA GLN A 222 27.04 6.48 -5.73
C GLN A 222 27.02 5.94 -4.31
N THR A 223 28.07 6.27 -3.54
CA THR A 223 28.12 5.89 -2.12
C THR A 223 27.25 6.83 -1.28
N ARG A 224 26.78 6.36 -0.11
CA ARG A 224 26.01 7.19 0.81
C ARG A 224 26.80 8.41 1.32
N GLN A 225 28.12 8.29 1.43
CA GLN A 225 29.01 9.36 1.85
C GLN A 225 29.11 10.45 0.78
N GLU A 226 29.29 10.06 -0.48
CA GLU A 226 29.26 10.99 -1.63
C GLU A 226 27.92 11.74 -1.68
N ILE A 227 26.81 11.01 -1.57
CA ILE A 227 25.46 11.61 -1.61
C ILE A 227 25.26 12.59 -0.44
N THR A 228 25.65 12.20 0.77
CA THR A 228 25.49 13.06 1.97
C THR A 228 26.32 14.33 1.82
N SER A 229 27.55 14.22 1.32
CA SER A 229 28.41 15.37 1.04
C SER A 229 27.79 16.29 -0.03
N GLU A 230 27.29 15.74 -1.13
CA GLU A 230 26.61 16.51 -2.18
C GLU A 230 25.38 17.24 -1.64
N LEU A 231 24.57 16.57 -0.82
CA LEU A 231 23.36 17.15 -0.22
C LEU A 231 23.69 18.27 0.76
N ASN A 232 24.65 18.07 1.66
CA ASN A 232 25.06 19.11 2.61
C ASN A 232 25.67 20.32 1.90
N THR A 233 26.36 20.15 0.76
CA THR A 233 26.82 21.30 -0.04
C THR A 233 25.70 22.12 -0.67
N LEU A 234 24.52 21.52 -0.88
CA LEU A 234 23.35 22.22 -1.42
C LEU A 234 22.59 22.98 -0.33
N SER A 235 22.44 22.38 0.85
CA SER A 235 21.77 22.99 2.01
C SER A 235 22.12 22.26 3.30
N ASP A 236 22.42 23.01 4.36
CA ASP A 236 22.61 22.48 5.72
C ASP A 236 21.29 22.14 6.42
N ASN A 237 20.16 22.61 5.88
CA ASN A 237 18.83 22.51 6.47
C ASN A 237 17.96 21.44 5.78
N ILE A 238 18.57 20.36 5.28
CA ILE A 238 17.81 19.25 4.69
C ILE A 238 17.17 18.46 5.82
N ILE A 239 15.85 18.46 5.83
CA ILE A 239 15.02 17.75 6.81
C ILE A 239 14.58 16.41 6.21
N VAL A 240 14.70 15.34 6.99
CA VAL A 240 14.25 13.99 6.64
C VAL A 240 13.19 13.55 7.64
N HIS A 241 12.08 13.02 7.13
CA HIS A 241 11.02 12.45 7.96
C HIS A 241 11.25 10.96 8.18
N LEU A 242 11.36 10.54 9.44
CA LEU A 242 11.70 9.17 9.82
C LEU A 242 10.52 8.45 10.49
N SER A 243 10.34 7.18 10.18
CA SER A 243 9.35 6.33 10.86
C SER A 243 9.65 6.18 12.36
N GLU A 244 8.64 5.81 13.15
CA GLU A 244 8.84 5.62 14.60
C GLU A 244 9.88 4.57 14.96
N LYS A 245 10.01 3.53 14.11
CA LYS A 245 11.03 2.49 14.28
C LYS A 245 12.42 3.08 14.07
N GLN A 246 12.58 3.88 13.02
CA GLN A 246 13.84 4.55 12.68
C GLN A 246 14.25 5.54 13.78
N LEU A 247 13.33 6.37 14.28
CA LEU A 247 13.59 7.29 15.40
C LEU A 247 14.05 6.56 16.66
N LYS A 248 13.41 5.43 17.00
CA LYS A 248 13.83 4.58 18.13
C LYS A 248 15.23 4.00 17.95
N THR A 249 15.61 3.62 16.73
CA THR A 249 16.97 3.14 16.42
C THR A 249 18.01 4.22 16.66
N LEU A 250 17.67 5.49 16.44
CA LEU A 250 18.54 6.64 16.71
C LEU A 250 18.54 7.07 18.20
N GLY A 251 17.79 6.38 19.05
CA GLY A 251 17.71 6.69 20.48
C GLY A 251 16.67 7.75 20.86
N TYR A 252 15.88 8.26 19.90
CA TYR A 252 14.79 9.18 20.21
C TYR A 252 13.63 8.43 20.87
N THR A 253 13.12 9.00 21.97
CA THR A 253 11.89 8.52 22.60
C THR A 253 10.66 9.21 22.01
N TYR A 254 9.50 8.58 22.17
CA TYR A 254 8.23 9.14 21.67
C TYR A 254 7.93 10.53 22.26
N ASN A 255 8.24 10.73 23.54
CA ASN A 255 7.89 11.95 24.28
C ASN A 255 8.76 13.14 23.87
N GLU A 256 10.04 12.91 23.54
CA GLU A 256 10.99 13.95 23.10
C GLU A 256 10.63 14.56 21.75
N LYS A 257 9.80 13.86 20.98
CA LYS A 257 9.36 14.26 19.64
C LYS A 257 7.94 14.82 19.61
N LEU A 258 7.36 15.15 20.77
CA LEU A 258 6.07 15.84 20.80
C LEU A 258 6.28 17.35 20.75
N MET A 259 5.59 18.02 19.83
CA MET A 259 5.60 19.47 19.66
C MET A 259 4.19 20.04 19.73
N LEU A 260 4.09 21.32 20.08
CA LEU A 260 2.84 22.05 19.99
C LEU A 260 2.53 22.44 18.53
N CYS A 261 1.27 22.29 18.12
CA CYS A 261 0.80 22.61 16.78
C CYS A 261 -0.48 23.46 16.80
N ASN A 262 -0.79 24.10 15.67
CA ASN A 262 -2.01 24.91 15.47
C ASN A 262 -2.26 25.96 16.58
N LEU A 263 -1.19 26.58 17.06
CA LEU A 263 -1.26 27.59 18.12
C LEU A 263 -1.78 28.93 17.58
N THR A 264 -2.65 29.57 18.36
CA THR A 264 -3.11 30.94 18.11
C THR A 264 -2.07 31.96 18.55
N ALA A 265 -2.15 33.20 18.03
CA ALA A 265 -1.27 34.30 18.44
C ALA A 265 -1.31 34.56 19.97
N TYR A 266 -2.47 34.36 20.60
CA TYR A 266 -2.62 34.48 22.06
C TYR A 266 -1.85 33.38 22.79
N GLN A 267 -1.94 32.13 22.34
CA GLN A 267 -1.19 31.01 22.95
C GLN A 267 0.33 31.19 22.82
N TYR A 268 0.81 31.73 21.70
CA TYR A 268 2.23 32.10 21.56
C TYR A 268 2.65 33.18 22.58
N ASN A 269 1.81 34.20 22.77
CA ASN A 269 2.05 35.27 23.72
C ASN A 269 2.05 34.76 25.18
N ASP A 270 1.11 33.87 25.54
CA ASP A 270 1.04 33.25 26.87
C ASP A 270 2.26 32.35 27.15
N LEU A 271 2.85 31.76 26.11
CA LEU A 271 4.11 31.01 26.19
C LEU A 271 5.35 31.91 26.18
N GLY A 272 5.21 33.20 25.91
CA GLY A 272 6.32 34.14 25.75
C GLY A 272 7.20 33.83 24.53
N ARG A 273 6.64 33.22 23.49
CA ARG A 273 7.37 32.78 22.30
C ARG A 273 6.95 33.56 21.04
N PRO A 274 7.87 33.80 20.09
CA PRO A 274 7.52 34.38 18.80
C PRO A 274 6.48 33.54 18.06
N ILE A 275 5.54 34.20 17.38
CA ILE A 275 4.54 33.54 16.55
C ILE A 275 5.23 32.71 15.47
N GLY A 276 4.82 31.45 15.33
CA GLY A 276 5.37 30.52 14.35
C GLY A 276 6.64 29.78 14.79
N SER A 277 7.07 29.94 16.05
CA SER A 277 8.15 29.11 16.60
C SER A 277 7.70 27.66 16.82
N GLU A 278 8.62 26.72 16.58
CA GLU A 278 8.49 25.33 16.96
C GLU A 278 8.73 25.21 18.48
N ILE A 279 7.83 24.52 19.18
CA ILE A 279 7.87 24.42 20.65
C ILE A 279 7.71 22.96 21.03
N ALA A 280 8.80 22.32 21.45
CA ALA A 280 8.75 20.97 21.99
C ALA A 280 8.07 20.94 23.35
N LEU A 281 7.29 19.90 23.64
CA LEU A 281 6.61 19.75 24.92
C LEU A 281 7.61 19.65 26.09
N ASP A 282 8.81 19.14 25.84
CA ASP A 282 9.88 19.04 26.84
C ASP A 282 10.45 20.40 27.29
N GLU A 283 10.23 21.47 26.51
CA GLU A 283 10.62 22.83 26.89
C GLU A 283 9.60 23.50 27.81
N LEU A 284 8.41 22.92 27.97
CA LEU A 284 7.31 23.52 28.71
C LEU A 284 7.33 23.10 30.18
N ASN A 285 7.09 24.07 31.05
CA ASN A 285 6.88 23.80 32.48
C ASN A 285 5.44 23.32 32.75
N ALA A 286 5.17 22.89 33.99
CA ALA A 286 3.87 22.34 34.38
C ALA A 286 2.70 23.33 34.19
N GLU A 287 2.93 24.63 34.40
CA GLU A 287 1.90 25.66 34.22
C GLU A 287 1.59 25.89 32.74
N GLN A 288 2.62 25.90 31.90
CA GLN A 288 2.49 26.03 30.45
C GLN A 288 1.82 24.81 29.82
N LEU A 289 2.12 23.60 30.29
CA LEU A 289 1.42 22.38 29.85
C LEU A 289 -0.06 22.42 30.24
N ALA A 290 -0.39 22.97 31.40
CA ALA A 290 -1.77 23.07 31.87
C ALA A 290 -2.66 23.97 30.99
N LEU A 291 -2.08 24.98 30.30
CA LEU A 291 -2.80 25.80 29.32
C LEU A 291 -3.41 24.95 28.19
N PHE A 292 -2.76 23.84 27.84
CA PHE A 292 -3.21 22.89 26.82
C PHE A 292 -3.95 21.68 27.42
N LYS A 293 -4.30 21.73 28.71
CA LYS A 293 -4.90 20.62 29.46
C LYS A 293 -3.99 19.37 29.48
N LEU A 294 -2.67 19.58 29.49
CA LEU A 294 -1.67 18.53 29.52
C LEU A 294 -0.92 18.51 30.86
N ALA A 295 -0.43 17.35 31.23
CA ALA A 295 0.47 17.12 32.35
C ALA A 295 1.53 16.07 31.97
N LYS A 296 2.63 16.01 32.73
CA LYS A 296 3.74 15.07 32.51
C LYS A 296 4.00 14.23 33.75
N ASP A 297 4.19 12.93 33.58
CA ASP A 297 4.65 12.00 34.62
C ASP A 297 5.79 11.10 34.11
N ALA A 298 6.15 10.06 34.86
CA ALA A 298 7.20 9.10 34.48
C ALA A 298 6.86 8.24 33.25
N LYS A 299 5.58 8.14 32.86
CA LYS A 299 5.13 7.38 31.68
C LYS A 299 5.01 8.27 30.44
N GLY A 300 4.85 9.58 30.61
CA GLY A 300 4.91 10.56 29.53
C GLY A 300 3.90 11.70 29.70
N TYR A 301 3.50 12.28 28.57
CA TYR A 301 2.49 13.32 28.53
C TYR A 301 1.07 12.74 28.53
N TYR A 302 0.19 13.33 29.31
CA TYR A 302 -1.20 12.86 29.45
C TYR A 302 -2.17 14.01 29.68
N VAL A 303 -3.44 13.74 29.39
CA VAL A 303 -4.57 14.60 29.73
C VAL A 303 -5.11 14.15 31.09
N PRO A 304 -5.03 14.97 32.16
CA PRO A 304 -5.44 14.59 33.50
C PRO A 304 -6.96 14.42 33.63
N ASN A 305 -7.74 15.30 32.98
CA ASN A 305 -9.20 15.30 33.01
C ASN A 305 -9.74 15.20 31.57
N PRO A 306 -9.71 14.01 30.95
CA PRO A 306 -10.17 13.82 29.58
C PRO A 306 -11.69 13.97 29.47
N ASP A 307 -12.16 14.50 28.35
CA ASP A 307 -13.58 14.61 28.04
C ASP A 307 -14.24 13.21 28.01
N PRO A 308 -15.45 13.02 28.57
CA PRO A 308 -16.22 11.77 28.47
C PRO A 308 -16.32 11.18 27.04
N ALA A 309 -16.33 12.04 26.01
CA ALA A 309 -16.33 11.59 24.62
C ALA A 309 -15.03 10.88 24.22
N LEU A 310 -13.88 11.36 24.70
CA LEU A 310 -12.57 10.73 24.47
C LEU A 310 -12.45 9.40 25.20
N LEU A 311 -12.92 9.34 26.46
CA LEU A 311 -12.96 8.12 27.26
C LEU A 311 -13.79 7.02 26.59
N LYS A 312 -14.97 7.36 26.05
CA LYS A 312 -15.82 6.42 25.31
C LYS A 312 -15.15 5.89 24.03
N LYS A 313 -14.41 6.74 23.31
CA LYS A 313 -13.69 6.35 22.09
C LYS A 313 -12.52 5.39 22.39
N LEU A 314 -11.91 5.51 23.56
CA LEU A 314 -10.79 4.67 24.02
C LEU A 314 -11.23 3.45 24.83
N ASP A 315 -12.53 3.21 24.99
CA ASP A 315 -13.11 2.17 25.85
C ASP A 315 -12.56 2.22 27.31
N LYS A 316 -12.28 3.44 27.80
CA LYS A 316 -11.83 3.69 29.16
C LYS A 316 -12.97 4.25 30.01
N LYS A 317 -13.10 3.76 31.25
CA LYS A 317 -14.13 4.22 32.20
C LYS A 317 -13.77 5.51 32.93
N SER A 318 -12.49 5.69 33.27
CA SER A 318 -11.96 6.84 34.00
C SER A 318 -10.44 6.83 34.00
N GLY A 319 -9.82 7.97 34.35
CA GLY A 319 -8.38 8.10 34.56
C GLY A 319 -7.68 8.91 33.48
N PRO A 320 -6.37 9.17 33.64
CA PRO A 320 -5.60 9.94 32.68
C PRO A 320 -5.48 9.19 31.34
N VAL A 321 -5.46 9.94 30.25
CA VAL A 321 -5.23 9.39 28.90
C VAL A 321 -3.90 9.92 28.40
N TYR A 322 -2.99 9.00 28.05
CA TYR A 322 -1.66 9.36 27.58
C TYR A 322 -1.70 9.73 26.08
N ILE A 323 -0.87 10.70 25.68
CA ILE A 323 -0.81 11.18 24.29
C ILE A 323 -0.39 10.05 23.32
N ASN A 324 0.46 9.13 23.77
CA ASN A 324 0.89 7.97 22.99
C ASN A 324 -0.21 6.91 22.76
N GLU A 325 -1.33 6.96 23.49
CA GLU A 325 -2.50 6.10 23.31
C GLU A 325 -3.49 6.70 22.30
N MET A 326 -3.30 7.97 21.92
CA MET A 326 -4.20 8.70 21.02
C MET A 326 -3.79 8.54 19.56
N ASN A 327 -4.75 8.70 18.64
CA ASN A 327 -4.44 8.86 17.22
C ASN A 327 -4.07 10.32 16.89
N LYS A 328 -3.51 10.56 15.70
CA LYS A 328 -3.07 11.90 15.26
C LYS A 328 -4.17 12.96 15.32
N ALA A 329 -5.42 12.60 14.98
CA ALA A 329 -6.53 13.54 15.00
C ALA A 329 -6.86 14.02 16.42
N TRP A 330 -6.85 13.08 17.39
CA TRP A 330 -7.11 13.42 18.78
C TRP A 330 -5.94 14.17 19.42
N GLN A 331 -4.70 13.90 19.02
CA GLN A 331 -3.54 14.68 19.48
C GLN A 331 -3.65 16.14 19.06
N ALA A 332 -4.06 16.38 17.80
CA ALA A 332 -4.26 17.73 17.27
C ALA A 332 -5.37 18.52 18.00
N GLU A 333 -6.39 17.84 18.56
CA GLU A 333 -7.42 18.48 19.41
C GLU A 333 -6.82 19.10 20.70
N TYR A 334 -5.67 18.60 21.15
CA TYR A 334 -4.92 19.12 22.29
C TYR A 334 -3.70 19.96 21.87
N ASN A 335 -3.67 20.42 20.61
CA ASN A 335 -2.55 21.19 20.05
C ASN A 335 -1.22 20.43 20.11
N VAL A 336 -1.24 19.10 20.04
CA VAL A 336 -0.01 18.29 20.02
C VAL A 336 0.12 17.57 18.69
N GLU A 337 1.33 17.62 18.13
CA GLU A 337 1.72 16.74 17.04
C GLU A 337 3.06 16.09 17.33
N LYS A 338 3.35 15.04 16.56
CA LYS A 338 4.62 14.36 16.65
C LYS A 338 5.53 14.86 15.52
N ASP A 339 6.68 15.40 15.90
CA ASP A 339 7.76 15.72 14.99
C ASP A 339 8.54 14.45 14.63
N ASP A 340 8.38 13.99 13.40
CA ASP A 340 9.16 12.90 12.84
C ASP A 340 10.39 13.38 12.06
N SER A 341 10.69 14.68 12.12
CA SER A 341 11.73 15.30 11.34
C SER A 341 13.10 15.25 12.03
N VAL A 342 14.15 15.01 11.24
CA VAL A 342 15.53 15.04 11.68
C VAL A 342 16.38 15.71 10.60
N LEU A 343 17.31 16.57 11.02
CA LEU A 343 18.26 17.20 10.11
C LEU A 343 19.24 16.15 9.57
N LEU A 344 19.36 16.08 8.25
CA LEU A 344 20.27 15.18 7.56
C LEU A 344 21.72 15.35 8.01
N SER A 345 22.14 16.61 8.22
CA SER A 345 23.48 16.98 8.67
C SER A 345 23.85 16.42 10.05
N THR A 346 22.85 16.03 10.86
CA THR A 346 23.07 15.40 12.19
C THR A 346 23.23 13.89 12.12
N LEU A 347 22.94 13.25 10.98
CA LEU A 347 23.01 11.81 10.81
C LEU A 347 24.42 11.38 10.39
N THR A 348 25.04 10.52 11.20
CA THR A 348 26.32 9.90 10.85
C THR A 348 26.15 8.77 9.84
N ASP A 349 27.23 8.36 9.16
CA ASP A 349 27.23 7.19 8.28
C ASP A 349 26.73 5.92 8.97
N ALA A 350 27.11 5.73 10.25
CA ALA A 350 26.67 4.60 11.07
C ALA A 350 25.17 4.68 11.39
N ASN A 351 24.64 5.88 11.63
CA ASN A 351 23.19 6.08 11.83
C ASN A 351 22.43 5.67 10.55
N LEU A 352 22.89 6.14 9.38
CA LEU A 352 22.25 5.84 8.09
C LEU A 352 22.29 4.34 7.76
N ALA A 353 23.40 3.67 8.07
CA ALA A 353 23.50 2.22 7.97
C ALA A 353 22.49 1.51 8.88
N ALA A 354 22.34 1.98 10.13
CA ALA A 354 21.37 1.44 11.09
C ALA A 354 19.90 1.68 10.66
N LEU A 355 19.66 2.74 9.89
CA LEU A 355 18.36 3.03 9.26
C LEU A 355 18.07 2.16 8.03
N GLY A 356 19.01 1.31 7.62
CA GLY A 356 18.88 0.38 6.50
C GLY A 356 19.30 0.95 5.14
N VAL A 357 20.01 2.08 5.11
CA VAL A 357 20.54 2.66 3.87
C VAL A 357 21.85 1.94 3.47
N PRO A 358 21.89 1.25 2.31
CA PRO A 358 23.11 0.60 1.81
C PRO A 358 24.29 1.56 1.65
N ASP A 359 25.51 1.01 1.64
CA ASP A 359 26.75 1.80 1.48
C ASP A 359 26.82 2.48 0.11
N ALA A 360 26.28 1.84 -0.93
CA ALA A 360 26.17 2.36 -2.27
C ALA A 360 24.84 1.93 -2.91
N GLY A 361 24.37 2.71 -3.87
CA GLY A 361 23.13 2.42 -4.58
C GLY A 361 22.89 3.36 -5.75
N ASP A 362 21.73 3.20 -6.37
CA ASP A 362 21.45 3.82 -7.66
C ASP A 362 20.97 5.26 -7.56
N VAL A 363 21.52 6.10 -8.43
CA VAL A 363 21.15 7.50 -8.63
C VAL A 363 20.79 7.70 -10.09
N LEU A 364 19.62 8.30 -10.34
CA LEU A 364 19.12 8.56 -11.68
C LEU A 364 19.42 10.00 -12.08
N TYR A 365 19.97 10.15 -13.28
CA TYR A 365 20.19 11.40 -13.95
C TYR A 365 19.28 11.49 -15.17
N PHE A 366 18.65 12.65 -15.33
CA PHE A 366 17.87 13.01 -16.50
C PHE A 366 18.46 14.28 -17.11
N ASN A 367 18.94 14.18 -18.36
CA ASN A 367 19.63 15.25 -19.07
C ASN A 367 20.76 15.87 -18.22
N GLY A 368 21.55 15.00 -17.59
CA GLY A 368 22.69 15.37 -16.73
C GLY A 368 22.34 15.89 -15.32
N LYS A 369 21.05 16.06 -14.98
CA LYS A 369 20.60 16.50 -13.66
C LYS A 369 20.08 15.34 -12.82
N ILE A 370 20.45 15.30 -11.54
CA ILE A 370 19.97 14.29 -10.59
C ILE A 370 18.47 14.48 -10.38
N CYS A 371 17.70 13.41 -10.55
CA CYS A 371 16.26 13.42 -10.27
C CYS A 371 15.85 12.38 -9.23
N PHE A 372 16.64 11.33 -8.99
CA PHE A 372 16.34 10.34 -7.96
C PHE A 372 17.60 9.84 -7.26
N ARG A 373 17.48 9.57 -5.97
CA ARG A 373 18.52 8.96 -5.14
C ARG A 373 17.90 7.83 -4.31
N TYR A 374 18.46 6.61 -4.38
CA TYR A 374 18.02 5.50 -3.54
C TYR A 374 18.02 5.85 -2.04
N TYR A 375 19.02 6.65 -1.63
CA TYR A 375 19.24 7.14 -0.29
C TYR A 375 17.98 7.79 0.30
N VAL A 376 17.39 8.74 -0.42
CA VAL A 376 16.18 9.46 0.03
C VAL A 376 14.97 8.53 0.00
N ALA A 377 14.88 7.68 -1.02
CA ALA A 377 13.77 6.75 -1.18
C ALA A 377 13.66 5.75 -0.03
N ILE A 378 14.78 5.32 0.55
CA ILE A 378 14.81 4.43 1.71
C ILE A 378 14.46 5.19 2.99
N LEU A 379 15.07 6.36 3.21
CA LEU A 379 14.85 7.13 4.44
C LEU A 379 13.39 7.56 4.59
N GLU A 380 12.80 8.09 3.52
CA GLU A 380 11.40 8.55 3.51
C GLU A 380 10.39 7.42 3.19
N ASN A 381 10.85 6.17 3.08
CA ASN A 381 10.02 4.99 2.76
C ASN A 381 9.09 5.23 1.54
N TYR A 382 9.64 5.76 0.43
CA TYR A 382 8.89 6.23 -0.76
C TYR A 382 7.85 5.23 -1.28
N PHE A 383 8.17 3.95 -1.17
CA PHE A 383 7.43 2.85 -1.77
C PHE A 383 6.58 2.07 -0.76
N ASP A 384 6.80 2.21 0.55
CA ASP A 384 6.01 1.58 1.62
C ASP A 384 5.61 0.11 1.33
N LEU A 385 6.60 -0.71 0.99
CA LEU A 385 6.40 -2.10 0.59
C LEU A 385 5.86 -2.97 1.75
N ASP A 386 6.13 -2.58 2.99
CA ASP A 386 5.75 -3.32 4.19
C ASP A 386 4.24 -3.34 4.42
N ASN A 387 3.54 -2.22 4.15
CA ASN A 387 2.09 -2.15 4.33
C ASN A 387 1.29 -2.79 3.18
N LYS A 388 1.95 -3.10 2.06
CA LYS A 388 1.33 -3.71 0.87
C LYS A 388 1.73 -5.17 0.64
N SER A 389 2.62 -5.73 1.46
CA SER A 389 3.00 -7.14 1.38
C SER A 389 2.29 -7.96 2.46
N ILE A 390 1.38 -8.87 2.07
CA ILE A 390 1.00 -9.93 3.01
C ILE A 390 2.17 -10.89 3.11
N LYS A 391 2.79 -10.97 4.30
CA LYS A 391 3.70 -12.06 4.69
C LYS A 391 2.89 -13.36 4.81
N ILE A 392 2.58 -13.98 3.68
CA ILE A 392 1.94 -15.30 3.62
C ILE A 392 3.00 -16.42 3.69
N PHE A 393 4.28 -16.08 3.73
CA PHE A 393 5.40 -17.00 3.93
C PHE A 393 6.41 -16.41 4.89
#